data_AF-A0A4W4H562-F1
#
_entry.id   AF-A0A4W4H562-F1
#
_cell.length_a   1.000
_cell.length_b   1.000
_cell.length_c   1.000
_cell.angle_alpha   90.00
_cell.angle_beta   90.00
_cell.angle_gamma   90.00
#
_symmetry.space_group_name_H-M   'P 1'
#
loop_
_entity.id
_entity.type
_entity.pdbx_description
1 polymer ?
#
loop_
_entity_poly.entity_id
_entity_poly.type
_entity_poly.pdbx_seq_one_letter_code
_entity_poly.pdbx_strand_id
1 'polypeptide(L)'
;PDPSTFSSCPGMKYGQYVDWEKTDHDSATRYQKILSSDHTELKELARSGFWAMPHTLRARNYRHIIQCIRQHSRTTDGDTYCDLAGQLFGEHRTTYPFPKFMEYGEIPWYCLNKAGLTSVKKILLCASQRFPEVTFCPILPALISLLLHYSEEETQCFHSICSLVSYTDTKTYCRGICKLIASSHQSLFEFYSDWIIWIFADLPVSYAIRVLDVYLIEGYKVLYQVALALLSLYEDSVSSRVACVDDFWQDMKRFVESILHHSSGDALFQRAFGIQLPTCQELAFLYKANKQALMQKGILIKR
;
A
#
# COMPACT_ATOMS: atom_id res chain seq x y z
N PRO A 1 -31.21 30.28 -4.12
CA PRO A 1 -29.87 30.85 -3.86
C PRO A 1 -28.95 29.72 -3.41
N ASP A 2 -28.46 28.97 -4.40
CA ASP A 2 -27.65 27.77 -4.18
C ASP A 2 -26.18 28.17 -4.04
N PRO A 3 -25.51 27.79 -2.94
CA PRO A 3 -24.11 28.09 -2.77
C PRO A 3 -23.25 27.05 -3.50
N SER A 4 -22.40 27.57 -4.39
CA SER A 4 -21.13 26.99 -4.81
C SER A 4 -21.18 25.63 -5.53
N THR A 5 -21.37 25.70 -6.84
CA THR A 5 -20.63 24.88 -7.79
C THR A 5 -19.13 25.07 -7.54
N PHE A 6 -18.54 24.24 -6.68
CA PHE A 6 -17.09 24.06 -6.64
C PHE A 6 -16.68 23.40 -7.96
N SER A 7 -16.31 24.26 -8.89
CA SER A 7 -15.62 23.96 -10.14
C SER A 7 -14.62 22.84 -9.91
N SER A 8 -14.79 21.73 -10.63
CA SER A 8 -13.80 20.70 -10.84
C SER A 8 -12.44 21.36 -11.05
N CYS A 9 -11.45 21.13 -10.18
CA CYS A 9 -10.07 21.43 -10.54
C CYS A 9 -9.65 20.37 -11.57
N PRO A 10 -9.48 20.70 -12.86
CA PRO A 10 -8.71 19.83 -13.73
C PRO A 10 -7.31 19.80 -13.13
N GLY A 11 -6.87 18.66 -12.60
CA GLY A 11 -5.61 18.52 -11.88
C GLY A 11 -4.48 19.21 -12.65
N MET A 12 -4.08 20.38 -12.14
CA MET A 12 -3.05 21.29 -12.62
C MET A 12 -2.61 21.13 -14.10
N LYS A 13 -3.24 21.87 -15.02
CA LYS A 13 -2.70 22.17 -16.38
C LYS A 13 -1.37 22.96 -16.36
N TYR A 14 -0.76 23.15 -15.20
CA TYR A 14 0.51 23.86 -15.03
C TYR A 14 1.62 22.81 -14.95
N GLY A 15 2.46 22.73 -15.99
CA GLY A 15 3.57 21.78 -16.02
C GLY A 15 3.70 20.92 -17.26
N GLN A 16 2.63 20.73 -18.03
CA GLN A 16 2.65 19.86 -19.23
C GLN A 16 3.60 20.37 -20.33
N TYR A 17 3.91 21.66 -20.32
CA TYR A 17 4.86 22.31 -21.24
C TYR A 17 6.20 22.62 -20.57
N VAL A 18 6.36 22.26 -19.29
CA VAL A 18 7.55 22.56 -18.51
C VAL A 18 8.48 21.36 -18.58
N ASP A 19 9.70 21.59 -19.05
CA ASP A 19 10.77 20.62 -18.91
C ASP A 19 11.24 20.63 -17.45
N TRP A 20 10.64 19.75 -16.64
CA TRP A 20 10.89 19.68 -15.21
C TRP A 20 12.35 19.36 -14.87
N GLU A 21 13.11 18.77 -15.80
CA GLU A 21 14.53 18.46 -15.62
C GLU A 21 15.40 19.71 -15.71
N LYS A 22 14.96 20.73 -16.45
CA LYS A 22 15.63 22.02 -16.52
C LYS A 22 15.26 22.95 -15.38
N THR A 23 14.09 22.76 -14.76
CA THR A 23 13.63 23.63 -13.67
C THR A 23 14.12 23.21 -12.30
N ASP A 24 14.40 21.92 -12.08
CA ASP A 24 14.86 21.39 -10.80
C ASP A 24 16.06 20.46 -10.96
N HIS A 25 17.24 21.07 -10.97
CA HIS A 25 18.53 20.37 -11.09
C HIS A 25 18.78 19.37 -9.95
N ASP A 26 18.27 19.65 -8.74
CA ASP A 26 18.41 18.72 -7.60
C ASP A 26 17.60 17.45 -7.85
N SER A 27 16.33 17.57 -8.25
CA SER A 27 15.50 16.42 -8.60
C SER A 27 16.05 15.60 -9.75
N ALA A 28 16.60 16.25 -10.79
CA ALA A 28 17.26 15.56 -11.90
C ALA A 28 18.47 14.75 -11.42
N THR A 29 19.33 15.36 -10.59
CA THR A 29 20.52 14.71 -10.01
C THR A 29 20.13 13.51 -9.12
N ARG A 30 19.12 13.69 -8.26
CA ARG A 30 18.60 12.62 -7.40
C ARG A 30 17.99 11.49 -8.23
N TYR A 31 17.29 11.80 -9.32
CA TYR A 31 16.77 10.78 -10.22
C TYR A 31 17.89 9.99 -10.90
N GLN A 32 18.95 10.66 -11.38
CA GLN A 32 20.11 9.97 -11.94
C GLN A 32 20.77 9.03 -10.92
N LYS A 33 20.89 9.46 -9.66
CA LYS A 33 21.40 8.59 -8.58
C LYS A 33 20.55 7.33 -8.42
N ILE A 34 19.22 7.47 -8.42
CA ILE A 34 18.28 6.33 -8.35
C ILE A 34 18.51 5.37 -9.52
N LEU A 35 18.65 5.87 -10.74
CA LEU A 35 18.85 5.05 -11.94
C LEU A 35 20.18 4.27 -11.92
N SER A 36 21.21 4.85 -11.31
CA SER A 36 22.53 4.21 -11.18
C SER A 36 22.65 3.23 -10.01
N SER A 37 21.69 3.27 -9.08
CA SER A 37 21.79 2.52 -7.83
C SER A 37 21.41 1.05 -7.98
N ASP A 38 22.13 0.19 -7.26
CA ASP A 38 21.74 -1.21 -7.12
C ASP A 38 20.57 -1.39 -6.14
N HIS A 39 20.08 -2.63 -6.00
CA HIS A 39 18.95 -2.93 -5.12
C HIS A 39 19.22 -2.59 -3.63
N THR A 40 20.45 -2.79 -3.15
CA THR A 40 20.82 -2.51 -1.75
C THR A 40 20.81 -1.02 -1.49
N GLU A 41 21.39 -0.24 -2.41
CA GLU A 41 21.39 1.22 -2.35
C GLU A 41 19.97 1.77 -2.46
N LEU A 42 19.15 1.29 -3.41
CA LEU A 42 17.76 1.70 -3.59
C LEU A 42 16.94 1.51 -2.31
N LYS A 43 17.18 0.41 -1.60
CA LYS A 43 16.56 0.16 -0.29
C LYS A 43 16.93 1.23 0.74
N GLU A 44 18.21 1.60 0.84
CA GLU A 44 18.65 2.66 1.76
C GLU A 44 18.08 4.04 1.41
N LEU A 45 18.03 4.35 0.11
CA LEU A 45 17.39 5.56 -0.42
C LEU A 45 15.89 5.58 -0.11
N ALA A 46 15.19 4.45 -0.24
CA ALA A 46 13.77 4.34 0.10
C ALA A 46 13.52 4.62 1.58
N ARG A 47 14.31 3.97 2.46
CA ARG A 47 14.20 4.07 3.92
C ARG A 47 14.47 5.49 4.42
N SER A 48 15.43 6.18 3.82
CA SER A 48 15.79 7.57 4.17
C SER A 48 14.85 8.64 3.63
N GLY A 49 13.92 8.29 2.72
CA GLY A 49 13.03 9.26 2.11
C GLY A 49 13.66 10.07 0.99
N PHE A 50 14.65 9.47 0.32
CA PHE A 50 15.46 10.12 -0.68
C PHE A 50 14.68 10.62 -1.91
N TRP A 51 13.48 10.11 -2.19
CA TRP A 51 12.59 10.63 -3.23
C TRP A 51 11.26 11.13 -2.66
N ALA A 52 11.23 11.49 -1.38
CA ALA A 52 9.97 11.83 -0.74
C ALA A 52 9.37 13.15 -1.26
N MET A 53 10.21 14.04 -1.76
CA MET A 53 9.84 15.28 -2.43
C MET A 53 10.84 15.57 -3.55
N PRO A 54 10.44 16.21 -4.64
CA PRO A 54 9.06 16.63 -4.96
C PRO A 54 8.19 15.46 -5.44
N HIS A 55 6.88 15.71 -5.57
CA HIS A 55 5.90 14.74 -6.05
C HIS A 55 6.29 14.11 -7.40
N THR A 56 6.86 14.91 -8.31
CA THR A 56 7.31 14.47 -9.64
C THR A 56 8.45 13.46 -9.58
N LEU A 57 9.42 13.65 -8.67
CA LEU A 57 10.52 12.70 -8.45
C LEU A 57 9.99 11.35 -7.98
N ARG A 58 9.04 11.35 -7.03
CA ARG A 58 8.39 10.12 -6.56
C ARG A 58 7.62 9.42 -7.68
N ALA A 59 6.83 10.16 -8.46
CA ALA A 59 6.07 9.60 -9.59
C ALA A 59 6.99 8.90 -10.61
N ARG A 60 8.08 9.55 -10.99
CA ARG A 60 9.10 8.99 -11.89
C ARG A 60 9.75 7.74 -11.30
N ASN A 61 10.07 7.78 -10.01
CA ASN A 61 10.67 6.63 -9.34
C ASN A 61 9.72 5.43 -9.26
N TYR A 62 8.44 5.64 -8.92
CA TYR A 62 7.43 4.57 -8.91
C TYR A 62 7.30 3.91 -10.29
N ARG A 63 7.24 4.72 -11.35
CA ARG A 63 7.23 4.22 -12.73
C ARG A 63 8.48 3.38 -13.02
N HIS A 64 9.67 3.86 -12.66
CA HIS A 64 10.93 3.15 -12.89
C HIS A 64 10.98 1.81 -12.14
N ILE A 65 10.72 1.80 -10.83
CA ILE A 65 10.73 0.60 -9.99
C ILE A 65 9.76 -0.45 -10.54
N ILE A 66 8.53 -0.03 -10.85
CA ILE A 66 7.49 -0.96 -11.31
C ILE A 66 7.79 -1.49 -12.72
N GLN A 67 8.42 -0.69 -13.58
CA GLN A 67 8.92 -1.15 -14.88
C GLN A 67 10.02 -2.21 -14.71
N CYS A 68 10.94 -2.02 -13.77
CA CYS A 68 11.95 -3.03 -13.43
C CYS A 68 11.29 -4.33 -12.92
N ILE A 69 10.28 -4.23 -12.04
CA ILE A 69 9.47 -5.37 -11.59
C ILE A 69 8.84 -6.11 -12.78
N ARG A 70 8.24 -5.38 -13.72
CA ARG A 70 7.60 -5.96 -14.91
C ARG A 70 8.59 -6.71 -15.80
N GLN A 71 9.79 -6.17 -16.04
CA GLN A 71 10.81 -6.83 -16.86
C GLN A 71 11.25 -8.19 -16.31
N HIS A 72 11.17 -8.37 -14.99
CA HIS A 72 11.48 -9.63 -14.31
C HIS A 72 10.25 -10.53 -14.15
N SER A 73 9.05 -10.02 -14.48
CA SER A 73 7.81 -10.78 -14.48
C SER A 73 7.61 -11.52 -15.81
N ARG A 74 7.09 -12.75 -15.75
CA ARG A 74 6.82 -13.58 -16.94
C ARG A 74 5.48 -13.27 -17.61
N THR A 75 4.89 -12.12 -17.32
CA THR A 75 3.57 -11.74 -17.85
C THR A 75 3.64 -11.44 -19.33
N THR A 76 2.88 -12.19 -20.13
CA THR A 76 2.50 -11.77 -21.49
C THR A 76 1.57 -10.56 -21.40
N ASP A 77 1.72 -9.60 -22.32
CA ASP A 77 0.76 -8.50 -22.51
C ASP A 77 -0.60 -9.12 -22.85
N GLY A 78 -1.45 -9.27 -21.82
CA GLY A 78 -2.86 -9.61 -21.98
C GLY A 78 -3.69 -8.37 -22.30
N ASP A 79 -5.02 -8.50 -22.22
CA ASP A 79 -5.99 -7.44 -22.48
C ASP A 79 -5.57 -6.09 -21.90
N THR A 80 -5.65 -5.04 -22.72
CA THR A 80 -5.30 -3.70 -22.25
C THR A 80 -6.37 -3.20 -21.28
N TYR A 81 -6.00 -2.26 -20.41
CA TYR A 81 -6.98 -1.60 -19.53
C TYR A 81 -8.19 -1.09 -20.31
N CYS A 82 -7.95 -0.52 -21.50
CA CYS A 82 -8.98 0.03 -22.38
C CYS A 82 -9.98 -1.06 -22.83
N ASP A 83 -9.51 -2.26 -23.15
CA ASP A 83 -10.38 -3.37 -23.57
C ASP A 83 -11.29 -3.82 -22.42
N LEU A 84 -10.72 -4.02 -21.24
CA LEU A 84 -11.47 -4.41 -20.03
C LEU A 84 -12.46 -3.32 -19.60
N ALA A 85 -12.02 -2.06 -19.60
CA ALA A 85 -12.85 -0.92 -19.24
C ALA A 85 -14.01 -0.75 -20.24
N GLY A 86 -13.74 -0.90 -21.54
CA GLY A 86 -14.75 -0.86 -22.60
C GLY A 86 -15.82 -1.94 -22.41
N GLN A 87 -15.41 -3.17 -22.10
CA GLN A 87 -16.32 -4.29 -21.82
C GLN A 87 -17.16 -4.09 -20.56
N LEU A 88 -16.56 -3.57 -19.48
CA LEU A 88 -17.21 -3.51 -18.16
C LEU A 88 -18.11 -2.28 -17.97
N PHE A 89 -17.78 -1.16 -18.59
CA PHE A 89 -18.40 0.13 -18.29
C PHE A 89 -19.26 0.68 -19.42
N GLY A 90 -18.94 0.39 -20.69
CA GLY A 90 -19.60 1.02 -21.84
C GLY A 90 -19.60 2.55 -21.77
N GLU A 91 -20.36 3.22 -22.64
CA GLU A 91 -20.39 4.70 -22.70
C GLU A 91 -21.27 5.37 -21.62
N HIS A 92 -22.09 4.62 -20.87
CA HIS A 92 -23.20 5.21 -20.10
C HIS A 92 -23.40 4.71 -18.65
N ARG A 93 -22.46 3.95 -18.05
CA ARG A 93 -22.58 3.60 -16.61
C ARG A 93 -22.07 4.72 -15.72
N THR A 94 -22.97 5.30 -14.91
CA THR A 94 -22.65 6.34 -13.90
C THR A 94 -22.38 5.77 -12.51
N THR A 95 -22.75 4.52 -12.26
CA THR A 95 -22.60 3.85 -10.96
C THR A 95 -21.89 2.51 -11.15
N TYR A 96 -20.85 2.28 -10.36
CA TYR A 96 -20.03 1.07 -10.41
C TYR A 96 -20.21 0.25 -9.12
N PRO A 97 -20.51 -1.06 -9.23
CA PRO A 97 -20.59 -1.92 -8.05
C PRO A 97 -19.21 -2.07 -7.42
N PHE A 98 -19.17 -2.41 -6.13
CA PHE A 98 -17.91 -2.83 -5.50
C PHE A 98 -17.47 -4.20 -6.03
N PRO A 99 -16.17 -4.48 -6.15
CA PRO A 99 -15.69 -5.83 -6.45
C PRO A 99 -16.17 -6.82 -5.39
N LYS A 100 -16.48 -8.05 -5.80
CA LYS A 100 -17.00 -9.09 -4.89
C LYS A 100 -16.07 -9.41 -3.71
N PHE A 101 -14.76 -9.26 -3.88
CA PHE A 101 -13.78 -9.45 -2.80
C PHE A 101 -13.79 -8.32 -1.75
N MET A 102 -14.63 -7.29 -1.92
CA MET A 102 -14.71 -6.09 -1.08
C MET A 102 -16.12 -5.89 -0.49
N GLU A 103 -16.91 -6.96 -0.32
CA GLU A 103 -18.32 -6.88 0.10
C GLU A 103 -18.55 -6.07 1.41
N TYR A 104 -17.51 -5.89 2.23
CA TYR A 104 -17.52 -5.05 3.45
C TYR A 104 -16.36 -4.03 3.55
N GLY A 105 -15.58 -3.84 2.48
CA GLY A 105 -14.38 -3.00 2.51
C GLY A 105 -14.63 -1.57 2.02
N GLU A 106 -14.12 -0.58 2.73
CA GLU A 106 -14.07 0.80 2.24
C GLU A 106 -12.80 1.03 1.39
N ILE A 107 -12.92 1.87 0.36
CA ILE A 107 -11.76 2.30 -0.42
C ILE A 107 -11.11 3.47 0.33
N PRO A 108 -9.82 3.39 0.71
CA PRO A 108 -9.13 4.52 1.32
C PRO A 108 -9.09 5.72 0.36
N TRP A 109 -9.61 6.86 0.80
CA TRP A 109 -9.69 8.08 -0.02
C TRP A 109 -8.34 8.76 -0.15
N TYR A 110 -7.58 8.82 0.95
CA TYR A 110 -6.39 9.67 1.07
C TYR A 110 -6.70 11.10 0.57
N CYS A 111 -6.00 11.56 -0.47
CA CYS A 111 -6.22 12.87 -1.08
C CYS A 111 -6.96 12.79 -2.43
N LEU A 112 -7.57 11.64 -2.76
CA LEU A 112 -8.37 11.50 -3.98
C LEU A 112 -9.68 12.28 -3.87
N ASN A 113 -10.04 12.93 -4.97
CA ASN A 113 -11.37 13.50 -5.14
C ASN A 113 -12.38 12.42 -5.62
N LYS A 114 -13.65 12.80 -5.78
CA LYS A 114 -14.71 11.88 -6.24
C LYS A 114 -14.42 11.23 -7.60
N ALA A 115 -13.77 11.94 -8.51
CA ALA A 115 -13.36 11.38 -9.80
C ALA A 115 -12.25 10.34 -9.61
N GLY A 116 -11.24 10.64 -8.80
CA GLY A 116 -10.18 9.69 -8.44
C GLY A 116 -10.72 8.41 -7.79
N LEU A 117 -11.69 8.51 -6.89
CA LEU A 117 -12.35 7.31 -6.34
C LEU A 117 -13.10 6.50 -7.38
N THR A 118 -13.71 7.18 -8.35
CA THR A 118 -14.38 6.52 -9.47
C THR A 118 -13.37 5.74 -10.31
N SER A 119 -12.20 6.34 -10.57
CA SER A 119 -11.08 5.68 -11.22
C SER A 119 -10.58 4.47 -10.43
N VAL A 120 -10.43 4.58 -9.09
CA VAL A 120 -10.04 3.45 -8.23
C VAL A 120 -11.05 2.30 -8.37
N LYS A 121 -12.36 2.58 -8.31
CA LYS A 121 -13.42 1.56 -8.51
C LYS A 121 -13.32 0.87 -9.87
N LYS A 122 -13.10 1.64 -10.94
CA LYS A 122 -12.93 1.07 -12.29
C LYS A 122 -11.71 0.16 -12.37
N ILE A 123 -10.57 0.62 -11.85
CA ILE A 123 -9.31 -0.14 -11.85
C ILE A 123 -9.47 -1.43 -11.04
N LEU A 124 -10.10 -1.37 -9.86
CA LEU A 124 -10.41 -2.53 -9.03
C LEU A 124 -11.27 -3.57 -9.77
N LEU A 125 -12.31 -3.13 -10.49
CA LEU A 125 -13.17 -4.02 -11.27
C LEU A 125 -12.40 -4.65 -12.44
N CYS A 126 -11.59 -3.89 -13.16
CA CYS A 126 -10.73 -4.44 -14.22
C CYS A 126 -9.72 -5.44 -13.64
N ALA A 127 -9.13 -5.15 -12.48
CA ALA A 127 -8.19 -6.05 -11.81
C ALA A 127 -8.88 -7.36 -11.39
N SER A 128 -10.13 -7.28 -10.90
CA SER A 128 -10.93 -8.46 -10.54
C SER A 128 -11.21 -9.38 -11.74
N GLN A 129 -11.38 -8.80 -12.92
CA GLN A 129 -11.59 -9.54 -14.17
C GLN A 129 -10.28 -10.14 -14.68
N ARG A 130 -9.16 -9.42 -14.54
CA ARG A 130 -7.84 -9.87 -15.00
C ARG A 130 -7.26 -10.99 -14.14
N PHE A 131 -7.56 -10.96 -12.84
CA PHE A 131 -7.05 -11.90 -11.83
C PHE A 131 -8.23 -12.56 -11.08
N PRO A 132 -9.06 -13.38 -11.74
CA PRO A 132 -10.22 -14.02 -11.12
C PRO A 132 -9.82 -14.98 -9.97
N GLU A 133 -8.57 -15.44 -9.93
CA GLU A 133 -7.99 -16.23 -8.84
C GLU A 133 -7.77 -15.41 -7.55
N VAL A 134 -7.73 -14.07 -7.67
CA VAL A 134 -7.63 -13.17 -6.52
C VAL A 134 -8.99 -13.06 -5.86
N THR A 135 -9.26 -14.03 -4.99
CA THR A 135 -10.49 -14.07 -4.20
C THR A 135 -10.46 -13.09 -3.03
N PHE A 136 -9.26 -12.73 -2.56
CA PHE A 136 -9.08 -11.75 -1.52
C PHE A 136 -7.70 -11.06 -1.58
N CYS A 137 -7.67 -9.73 -1.48
CA CYS A 137 -6.44 -8.97 -1.29
C CYS A 137 -6.71 -7.66 -0.55
N PRO A 138 -6.32 -7.52 0.73
CA PRO A 138 -6.78 -6.41 1.56
C PRO A 138 -6.09 -5.10 1.22
N ILE A 139 -4.83 -5.19 0.82
CA ILE A 139 -4.00 -4.04 0.50
C ILE A 139 -4.29 -3.47 -0.88
N LEU A 140 -4.96 -4.24 -1.77
CA LEU A 140 -5.14 -3.86 -3.16
C LEU A 140 -5.87 -2.51 -3.34
N PRO A 141 -6.96 -2.21 -2.62
CA PRO A 141 -7.64 -0.91 -2.74
C PRO A 141 -6.74 0.25 -2.31
N ALA A 142 -5.98 0.07 -1.23
CA ALA A 142 -5.01 1.06 -0.76
C ALA A 142 -3.88 1.30 -1.77
N LEU A 143 -3.32 0.22 -2.33
CA LEU A 143 -2.27 0.30 -3.36
C LEU A 143 -2.77 1.04 -4.60
N ILE A 144 -3.97 0.73 -5.08
CA ILE A 144 -4.56 1.43 -6.23
C ILE A 144 -4.77 2.91 -5.89
N SER A 145 -5.38 3.21 -4.73
CA SER A 145 -5.60 4.60 -4.32
C SER A 145 -4.29 5.37 -4.24
N LEU A 146 -3.24 4.84 -3.61
CA LEU A 146 -1.95 5.51 -3.48
C LEU A 146 -1.21 5.65 -4.82
N LEU A 147 -1.15 4.60 -5.64
CA LEU A 147 -0.47 4.65 -6.95
C LEU A 147 -1.17 5.60 -7.93
N LEU A 148 -2.49 5.75 -7.82
CA LEU A 148 -3.25 6.68 -8.65
C LEU A 148 -2.85 8.15 -8.40
N HIS A 149 -2.38 8.52 -7.20
CA HIS A 149 -1.86 9.86 -6.95
C HIS A 149 -0.64 10.19 -7.81
N TYR A 150 0.12 9.16 -8.21
CA TYR A 150 1.40 9.27 -8.92
C TYR A 150 1.33 8.74 -10.36
N SER A 151 0.11 8.45 -10.84
CA SER A 151 -0.13 7.99 -12.21
C SER A 151 -0.74 9.13 -13.03
N GLU A 152 -0.32 9.25 -14.28
CA GLU A 152 -0.88 10.21 -15.24
C GLU A 152 -2.29 9.78 -15.66
N GLU A 153 -2.53 8.48 -15.80
CA GLU A 153 -3.79 7.91 -16.30
C GLU A 153 -4.20 6.61 -15.57
N GLU A 154 -5.48 6.25 -15.67
CA GLU A 154 -6.04 4.99 -15.15
C GLU A 154 -5.27 3.77 -15.71
N THR A 155 -4.94 3.80 -17.01
CA THR A 155 -4.18 2.76 -17.71
C THR A 155 -2.81 2.53 -17.07
N GLN A 156 -2.07 3.60 -16.75
CA GLN A 156 -0.77 3.49 -16.11
C GLN A 156 -0.89 2.84 -14.72
N CYS A 157 -1.85 3.30 -13.91
CA CYS A 157 -2.09 2.74 -12.58
C CYS A 157 -2.47 1.27 -12.67
N PHE A 158 -3.34 0.89 -13.62
CA PHE A 158 -3.74 -0.49 -13.84
C PHE A 158 -2.56 -1.39 -14.21
N HIS A 159 -1.71 -0.97 -15.17
CA HIS A 159 -0.53 -1.74 -15.55
C HIS A 159 0.47 -1.90 -14.39
N SER A 160 0.62 -0.85 -13.57
CA SER A 160 1.44 -0.93 -12.36
C SER A 160 0.91 -2.00 -11.40
N ILE A 161 -0.40 -2.03 -11.16
CA ILE A 161 -1.04 -3.02 -10.31
C ILE A 161 -0.91 -4.43 -10.87
N CYS A 162 -1.14 -4.63 -12.17
CA CYS A 162 -0.93 -5.93 -12.82
C CYS A 162 0.50 -6.43 -12.64
N SER A 163 1.49 -5.54 -12.76
CA SER A 163 2.89 -5.88 -12.56
C SER A 163 3.16 -6.31 -11.12
N LEU A 164 2.63 -5.59 -10.13
CA LEU A 164 2.79 -5.93 -8.71
C LEU A 164 2.07 -7.23 -8.32
N VAL A 165 0.86 -7.47 -8.85
CA VAL A 165 0.06 -8.68 -8.56
C VAL A 165 0.69 -9.91 -9.20
N SER A 166 1.21 -9.78 -10.42
CA SER A 166 1.79 -10.91 -11.16
C SER A 166 3.23 -11.23 -10.79
N TYR A 167 3.88 -10.36 -10.00
CA TYR A 167 5.27 -10.55 -9.61
C TYR A 167 5.39 -11.67 -8.58
N THR A 168 5.91 -12.81 -9.01
CA THR A 168 6.10 -14.02 -8.19
C THR A 168 7.56 -14.28 -7.79
N ASP A 169 8.51 -13.46 -8.24
CA ASP A 169 9.93 -13.78 -8.05
C ASP A 169 10.39 -13.60 -6.59
N THR A 170 11.11 -14.62 -6.12
CA THR A 170 11.42 -14.91 -4.72
C THR A 170 12.65 -14.20 -4.19
N LYS A 171 13.45 -13.54 -5.06
CA LYS A 171 14.81 -13.11 -4.68
C LYS A 171 15.06 -11.61 -4.60
N THR A 172 14.30 -10.73 -5.27
CA THR A 172 14.82 -9.36 -5.42
C THR A 172 13.84 -8.19 -5.21
N TYR A 173 12.65 -8.09 -5.81
CA TYR A 173 11.94 -6.79 -5.81
C TYR A 173 10.61 -6.65 -5.09
N CYS A 174 9.90 -7.73 -4.76
CA CYS A 174 8.65 -7.64 -4.01
C CYS A 174 8.21 -9.05 -3.63
N ARG A 175 8.52 -9.50 -2.42
CA ARG A 175 7.81 -10.68 -1.91
C ARG A 175 6.35 -10.21 -1.69
N GLY A 176 5.41 -10.85 -2.38
CA GLY A 176 4.01 -11.05 -1.97
C GLY A 176 3.04 -9.88 -2.07
N ILE A 177 2.40 -9.77 -3.24
CA ILE A 177 0.93 -9.71 -3.28
C ILE A 177 0.37 -11.15 -3.30
N CYS A 178 0.96 -12.08 -4.08
CA CYS A 178 0.51 -13.48 -4.18
C CYS A 178 0.50 -14.27 -2.86
N LYS A 179 1.30 -13.91 -1.85
CA LYS A 179 1.28 -14.60 -0.55
C LYS A 179 0.03 -14.30 0.29
N LEU A 180 -0.60 -13.14 0.08
CA LEU A 180 -1.89 -12.80 0.71
C LEU A 180 -3.07 -13.39 -0.08
N ILE A 181 -2.86 -13.70 -1.37
CA ILE A 181 -3.87 -14.26 -2.27
C ILE A 181 -4.01 -15.78 -2.09
N ALA A 182 -2.94 -16.49 -1.71
CA ALA A 182 -2.90 -17.95 -1.77
C ALA A 182 -3.27 -18.71 -0.47
N SER A 183 -3.60 -18.03 0.64
CA SER A 183 -4.03 -18.72 1.88
C SER A 183 -5.54 -18.60 2.09
N SER A 184 -6.22 -19.60 1.54
CA SER A 184 -7.65 -19.92 1.57
C SER A 184 -8.28 -20.02 2.97
N HIS A 185 -9.46 -19.39 3.12
CA HIS A 185 -10.70 -19.79 3.81
C HIS A 185 -11.42 -18.58 4.44
N GLN A 186 -12.73 -18.45 4.19
CA GLN A 186 -13.61 -17.35 4.62
C GLN A 186 -13.56 -17.02 6.13
N SER A 187 -13.18 -17.96 7.01
CA SER A 187 -13.20 -17.79 8.46
C SER A 187 -11.95 -17.14 9.09
N LEU A 188 -10.82 -17.08 8.37
CA LEU A 188 -9.63 -16.32 8.79
C LEU A 188 -9.64 -14.88 8.24
N PHE A 189 -10.64 -14.57 7.40
CA PHE A 189 -10.67 -13.44 6.47
C PHE A 189 -11.70 -12.35 6.84
N GLU A 190 -12.73 -12.66 7.65
CA GLU A 190 -13.70 -11.66 8.15
C GLU A 190 -13.04 -10.51 8.93
N PHE A 191 -11.80 -10.72 9.38
CA PHE A 191 -10.83 -9.70 9.74
C PHE A 191 -9.87 -9.47 8.56
N TYR A 192 -9.99 -8.35 7.83
CA TYR A 192 -8.75 -7.67 7.41
C TYR A 192 -7.88 -7.62 8.65
N SER A 193 -6.74 -8.30 8.69
CA SER A 193 -5.95 -8.38 9.92
C SER A 193 -5.75 -6.95 10.43
N ASP A 194 -6.31 -6.60 11.57
CA ASP A 194 -6.61 -5.19 11.95
C ASP A 194 -5.38 -4.27 11.86
N TRP A 195 -4.20 -4.86 12.00
CA TRP A 195 -2.93 -4.18 11.81
C TRP A 195 -2.68 -3.60 10.41
N ILE A 196 -3.31 -4.12 9.37
CA ILE A 196 -3.27 -3.56 8.00
C ILE A 196 -4.09 -2.27 7.93
N ILE A 197 -5.22 -2.22 8.64
CA ILE A 197 -6.08 -1.03 8.74
C ILE A 197 -5.29 0.10 9.39
N TRP A 198 -4.51 -0.20 10.43
CA TRP A 198 -3.61 0.79 11.03
C TRP A 198 -2.68 1.43 10.01
N ILE A 199 -2.15 0.68 9.04
CA ILE A 199 -1.17 1.19 8.07
C ILE A 199 -1.83 1.96 6.93
N PHE A 200 -2.91 1.43 6.37
CA PHE A 200 -3.47 1.95 5.12
C PHE A 200 -4.77 2.74 5.29
N ALA A 201 -5.48 2.63 6.42
CA ALA A 201 -6.70 3.39 6.67
C ALA A 201 -6.49 4.46 7.75
N ASP A 202 -5.86 4.11 8.87
CA ASP A 202 -5.76 5.02 10.03
C ASP A 202 -4.48 5.88 9.99
N LEU A 203 -3.39 5.39 9.38
CA LEU A 203 -2.14 6.13 9.30
C LEU A 203 -2.30 7.39 8.41
N PRO A 204 -1.76 8.55 8.83
CA PRO A 204 -1.75 9.75 8.00
C PRO A 204 -1.14 9.50 6.62
N VAL A 205 -1.74 10.11 5.58
CA VAL A 205 -1.37 9.87 4.17
C VAL A 205 0.12 10.04 3.89
N SER A 206 0.79 11.01 4.52
CA SER A 206 2.22 11.24 4.34
C SER A 206 3.06 10.06 4.79
N TYR A 207 2.64 9.36 5.85
CA TYR A 207 3.30 8.16 6.35
C TYR A 207 2.95 6.96 5.47
N ALA A 208 1.68 6.80 5.06
CA ALA A 208 1.26 5.72 4.17
C ALA A 208 2.01 5.74 2.81
N ILE A 209 2.24 6.94 2.25
CA ILE A 209 3.06 7.11 1.04
C ILE A 209 4.53 6.71 1.30
N ARG A 210 5.09 7.04 2.47
CA ARG A 210 6.43 6.61 2.85
C ARG A 210 6.51 5.08 3.05
N VAL A 211 5.44 4.44 3.52
CA VAL A 211 5.34 2.97 3.55
C VAL A 211 5.36 2.43 2.12
N LEU A 212 4.62 3.04 1.19
CA LEU A 212 4.62 2.65 -0.22
C LEU A 212 6.02 2.79 -0.85
N ASP A 213 6.74 3.89 -0.57
CA ASP A 213 8.11 4.13 -1.06
C ASP A 213 9.03 2.93 -0.79
N VAL A 214 8.94 2.34 0.42
CA VAL A 214 9.78 1.20 0.82
C VAL A 214 9.15 -0.13 0.42
N TYR A 215 7.82 -0.25 0.46
CA TYR A 215 7.10 -1.46 0.06
C TYR A 215 7.39 -1.87 -1.38
N LEU A 216 7.49 -0.91 -2.31
CA LEU A 216 7.80 -1.20 -3.72
C LEU A 216 9.20 -1.79 -3.94
N ILE A 217 10.13 -1.62 -2.98
CA ILE A 217 11.49 -2.17 -3.05
C ILE A 217 11.61 -3.45 -2.22
N GLU A 218 11.11 -3.41 -0.99
CA GLU A 218 11.36 -4.46 0.01
C GLU A 218 10.21 -5.47 0.16
N GLY A 219 9.02 -5.16 -0.38
CA GLY A 219 7.82 -5.99 -0.34
C GLY A 219 7.13 -6.06 1.02
N TYR A 220 6.34 -7.11 1.23
CA TYR A 220 5.41 -7.21 2.37
C TYR A 220 6.06 -7.11 3.75
N LYS A 221 7.35 -7.44 3.88
CA LYS A 221 8.03 -7.45 5.18
C LYS A 221 8.01 -6.08 5.86
N VAL A 222 7.98 -5.02 5.05
CA VAL A 222 7.86 -3.64 5.51
C VAL A 222 6.57 -3.44 6.31
N LEU A 223 5.47 -4.05 5.87
CA LEU A 223 4.18 -3.89 6.54
C LEU A 223 4.22 -4.48 7.96
N TYR A 224 4.86 -5.65 8.14
CA TYR A 224 5.07 -6.22 9.48
C TYR A 224 5.98 -5.35 10.36
N GLN A 225 7.07 -4.83 9.79
CA GLN A 225 7.98 -3.94 10.52
C GLN A 225 7.28 -2.67 11.00
N VAL A 226 6.47 -2.05 10.13
CA VAL A 226 5.71 -0.84 10.47
C VAL A 226 4.63 -1.15 11.52
N ALA A 227 3.88 -2.24 11.37
CA ALA A 227 2.88 -2.65 12.36
C ALA A 227 3.50 -2.87 13.75
N LEU A 228 4.65 -3.56 13.83
CA LEU A 228 5.35 -3.79 15.09
C LEU A 228 5.92 -2.49 15.67
N ALA A 229 6.40 -1.56 14.83
CA ALA A 229 6.84 -0.25 15.29
C ALA A 229 5.69 0.59 15.84
N LEU A 230 4.51 0.56 15.21
CA LEU A 230 3.31 1.21 15.71
C LEU A 230 2.89 0.62 17.06
N LEU A 231 2.92 -0.71 17.21
CA LEU A 231 2.63 -1.38 18.48
C LEU A 231 3.63 -0.99 19.58
N SER A 232 4.93 -0.97 19.26
CA SER A 232 5.96 -0.54 20.20
C SER A 232 5.77 0.91 20.64
N LEU A 233 5.45 1.81 19.71
CA LEU A 233 5.15 3.21 20.03
C LEU A 233 3.87 3.36 20.86
N TYR A 234 2.87 2.53 20.58
CA TYR A 234 1.64 2.49 21.37
C TYR A 234 1.91 2.00 22.80
N GLU A 235 2.73 0.95 22.96
CA GLU A 235 3.15 0.45 24.28
C GLU A 235 3.88 1.53 25.09
N ASP A 236 4.81 2.26 24.46
CA ASP A 236 5.48 3.42 25.06
C ASP A 236 4.45 4.48 25.49
N SER A 237 3.45 4.75 24.65
CA SER A 237 2.39 5.71 24.92
C SER A 237 1.49 5.28 26.09
N VAL A 238 1.06 4.02 26.13
CA VAL A 238 0.14 3.49 27.16
C VAL A 238 0.84 3.31 28.50
N SER A 239 2.11 2.89 28.52
CA SER A 239 2.88 2.74 29.75
C SER A 239 3.01 4.05 30.54
N SER A 240 2.84 5.20 29.86
CA SER A 240 2.83 6.53 30.48
C SER A 240 1.46 6.98 30.98
N ARG A 241 0.37 6.25 30.68
CA ARG A 241 -1.02 6.61 31.02
C ARG A 241 -1.44 5.99 32.36
N VAL A 242 -2.29 6.70 33.08
CA VAL A 242 -2.93 6.22 34.32
C VAL A 242 -4.25 5.48 34.04
N ALA A 243 -4.83 5.67 32.84
CA ALA A 243 -6.14 5.15 32.48
C ALA A 243 -6.11 3.69 31.98
N CYS A 244 -7.16 2.94 32.29
CA CYS A 244 -7.40 1.60 31.77
C CYS A 244 -7.78 1.66 30.27
N VAL A 245 -7.27 0.71 29.48
CA VAL A 245 -7.63 0.53 28.07
C VAL A 245 -8.76 -0.48 28.01
N ASP A 246 -10.00 0.00 27.87
CA ASP A 246 -11.18 -0.87 27.82
C ASP A 246 -11.42 -1.44 26.41
N ASP A 247 -11.07 -0.69 25.36
CA ASP A 247 -11.14 -1.10 23.96
C ASP A 247 -9.81 -0.79 23.25
N PHE A 248 -8.98 -1.82 23.12
CA PHE A 248 -7.68 -1.72 22.45
C PHE A 248 -7.80 -1.27 21.01
N TRP A 249 -8.81 -1.71 20.26
CA TRP A 249 -8.91 -1.41 18.83
C TRP A 249 -9.20 0.07 18.60
N GLN A 250 -10.17 0.60 19.35
CA GLN A 250 -10.55 2.00 19.24
C GLN A 250 -9.45 2.94 19.76
N ASP A 251 -8.71 2.54 20.81
CA ASP A 251 -7.60 3.33 21.33
C ASP A 251 -6.38 3.29 20.40
N MET A 252 -6.04 2.12 19.88
CA MET A 252 -4.97 1.95 18.90
C MET A 252 -5.26 2.74 17.61
N LYS A 253 -6.50 2.71 17.13
CA LYS A 253 -6.92 3.55 15.99
C LYS A 253 -6.68 5.04 16.25
N ARG A 254 -7.17 5.57 17.37
CA ARG A 254 -6.96 6.99 17.75
C ARG A 254 -5.48 7.32 17.89
N PHE A 255 -4.70 6.41 18.44
CA PHE A 255 -3.26 6.57 18.56
C PHE A 255 -2.59 6.67 17.19
N VAL A 256 -2.94 5.79 16.26
CA VAL A 256 -2.39 5.77 14.90
C VAL A 256 -2.81 7.03 14.11
N GLU A 257 -4.07 7.45 14.19
CA GLU A 257 -4.57 8.69 13.57
C GLU A 257 -3.84 9.94 14.11
N SER A 258 -3.41 9.91 15.37
CA SER A 258 -2.71 11.00 16.06
C SER A 258 -1.19 10.83 16.13
N ILE A 259 -0.62 9.90 15.34
CA ILE A 259 0.80 9.51 15.42
C ILE A 259 1.78 10.67 15.26
N LEU A 260 1.42 11.75 14.55
CA LEU A 260 2.28 12.94 14.40
C LEU A 260 2.64 13.58 15.75
N HIS A 261 1.79 13.45 16.76
CA HIS A 261 2.06 13.95 18.11
C HIS A 261 3.00 13.04 18.90
N HIS A 262 3.22 11.82 18.44
CA HIS A 262 4.01 10.79 19.13
C HIS A 262 5.33 10.47 18.42
N SER A 263 5.38 10.56 17.09
CA SER A 263 6.56 10.21 16.31
C SER A 263 6.54 10.88 14.93
N SER A 264 7.67 11.44 14.51
CA SER A 264 7.86 11.86 13.13
C SER A 264 7.88 10.66 12.18
N GLY A 265 7.67 10.89 10.88
CA GLY A 265 7.82 9.84 9.86
C GLY A 265 9.18 9.16 9.96
N ASP A 266 10.26 9.94 9.98
CA ASP A 266 11.62 9.39 10.04
C ASP A 266 11.86 8.56 11.31
N ALA A 267 11.35 8.99 12.46
CA ALA A 267 11.49 8.24 13.71
C ALA A 267 10.70 6.92 13.69
N LEU A 268 9.49 6.90 13.13
CA LEU A 268 8.71 5.67 12.93
C LEU A 268 9.47 4.69 12.04
N PHE A 269 9.99 5.15 10.90
CA PHE A 269 10.71 4.30 9.95
C PHE A 269 12.04 3.81 10.51
N GLN A 270 12.79 4.65 11.23
CA GLN A 270 13.99 4.22 11.94
C GLN A 270 13.69 3.09 12.93
N ARG A 271 12.62 3.23 13.73
CA ARG A 271 12.18 2.18 14.65
C ARG A 271 11.77 0.91 13.90
N ALA A 272 10.95 1.03 12.86
CA ALA A 272 10.49 -0.10 12.05
C ALA A 272 11.66 -0.89 11.43
N PHE A 273 12.65 -0.21 10.85
CA PHE A 273 13.76 -0.87 10.19
C PHE A 273 14.85 -1.40 11.14
N GLY A 274 14.82 -1.00 12.42
CA GLY A 274 15.58 -1.63 13.49
C GLY A 274 15.02 -3.00 13.92
N ILE A 275 13.76 -3.30 13.60
CA ILE A 275 13.11 -4.56 13.97
C ILE A 275 13.60 -5.67 13.02
N GLN A 276 14.28 -6.65 13.59
CA GLN A 276 14.60 -7.91 12.91
C GLN A 276 13.38 -8.84 12.97
N LEU A 277 12.80 -9.12 11.81
CA LEU A 277 11.68 -10.06 11.73
C LEU A 277 12.17 -11.50 11.92
N PRO A 278 11.46 -12.34 12.68
CA PRO A 278 11.78 -13.75 12.80
C PRO A 278 11.74 -14.45 11.44
N THR A 279 12.68 -15.35 11.23
CA THR A 279 12.74 -16.25 10.08
C THR A 279 11.51 -17.18 10.04
N CYS A 280 11.22 -17.79 8.88
CA CYS A 280 10.13 -18.76 8.78
C CYS A 280 10.29 -19.94 9.76
N GLN A 281 11.53 -20.33 10.08
CA GLN A 281 11.81 -21.38 11.06
C GLN A 281 11.47 -20.90 12.48
N GLU A 282 11.91 -19.71 12.86
CA GLU A 282 11.59 -19.10 14.16
C GLU A 282 10.09 -18.88 14.33
N LEU A 283 9.39 -18.41 13.29
CA LEU A 283 7.92 -18.29 13.32
C LEU A 283 7.24 -19.65 13.52
N ALA A 284 7.76 -20.72 12.91
CA ALA A 284 7.23 -22.07 13.11
C ALA A 284 7.46 -22.56 14.55
N PHE A 285 8.60 -22.23 15.16
CA PHE A 285 8.86 -22.53 16.56
C PHE A 285 7.93 -21.74 17.49
N LEU A 286 7.79 -20.43 17.27
CA LEU A 286 6.88 -19.56 18.03
C LEU A 286 5.43 -20.04 17.93
N TYR A 287 4.98 -20.39 16.72
CA TYR A 287 3.62 -20.93 16.53
C TYR A 287 3.40 -22.23 17.31
N LYS A 288 4.37 -23.16 17.26
CA LYS A 288 4.29 -24.42 18.02
C LYS A 288 4.26 -24.17 19.53
N ALA A 289 5.13 -23.30 20.03
CA ALA A 289 5.19 -22.94 21.44
C ALA A 289 3.89 -22.28 21.92
N ASN A 290 3.37 -21.30 21.17
CA ASN A 290 2.10 -20.65 21.47
C ASN A 290 0.94 -21.63 21.44
N LYS A 291 0.87 -22.51 20.44
CA LYS A 291 -0.15 -23.55 20.37
C LYS A 291 -0.10 -24.47 21.60
N GLN A 292 1.09 -24.90 22.01
CA GLN A 292 1.25 -25.73 23.22
C GLN A 292 0.81 -24.99 24.48
N ALA A 293 1.20 -23.73 24.65
CA ALA A 293 0.78 -22.91 25.79
C ALA A 293 -0.74 -22.69 25.85
N LEU A 294 -1.38 -22.47 24.69
CA LEU A 294 -2.83 -22.35 24.59
C LEU A 294 -3.54 -23.67 24.93
N MET A 295 -3.02 -24.81 24.44
CA MET A 295 -3.53 -26.13 24.79
C MET A 295 -3.41 -26.43 26.28
N GLN A 296 -2.29 -26.06 26.91
CA GLN A 296 -2.11 -26.17 28.37
C GLN A 296 -3.11 -25.31 29.16
N LYS A 297 -3.52 -24.17 28.60
CA LYS A 297 -4.58 -23.30 29.16
C LYS A 297 -6.00 -23.76 28.80
N GLY A 298 -6.17 -24.91 28.16
CA GLY A 298 -7.48 -25.46 27.78
C GLY A 298 -8.15 -24.74 26.60
N ILE A 299 -7.41 -23.85 25.90
CA ILE A 299 -7.94 -23.10 24.75
C ILE A 299 -7.67 -23.92 23.48
N LEU A 300 -8.73 -24.51 22.92
CA LEU A 300 -8.65 -25.28 21.68
C LEU A 300 -8.73 -24.35 20.46
N ILE A 301 -7.64 -24.28 19.70
CA ILE A 301 -7.62 -23.61 18.40
C ILE A 301 -8.40 -24.49 17.40
N LYS A 302 -9.64 -24.11 17.09
CA LYS A 302 -10.41 -24.75 16.02
C LYS A 302 -9.74 -24.44 14.67
N ARG A 303 -9.58 -25.47 13.85
CA ARG A 303 -9.12 -25.35 12.45
C ARG A 303 -10.20 -24.73 11.59
#